data_AF-A0A7W4DUY2-F1
#
_entry.id   AF-A0A7W4DUY2-F1
#
_cell.length_a   1.000
_cell.length_b   1.000
_cell.length_c   1.000
_cell.angle_alpha   90.00
_cell.angle_beta   90.00
_cell.angle_gamma   90.00
#
_symmetry.space_group_name_H-M   'P 1'
#
loop_
_entity.id
_entity.type
_entity.pdbx_description
1 polymer ?
#
loop_
_entity_poly.entity_id
_entity_poly.type
_entity_poly.pdbx_seq_one_letter_code
_entity_poly.pdbx_strand_id
1 'polypeptide(L)'
;MGKIGVGEWGGESHGRGRDCRGYSLRFGGRVMLTVAVLIGLMAVGMLVGYYTPKGAGLRRAVGVVVSVLVYLLLFTLGVELGVNEELIAELGTLGMRSLFIAVLCMGGSVVMAWAFGRLLHCGAVESQTERASLGKALLGSVSYLGVFALGVVVGVLLGGRPGLMERFDMASFLLYGLMLAVGFSVGGDRASLATIRHLSPKLLLLPLATMVGTLVGSMVVYVSFRDFTVGECNAIGAGYGYYSLSSVLIGETVKPALRGAMLGSVALMSNICREVLSILLAGPIARCFGPLAPVCAAGATSMDTTLPFVVRASGKEYAVVSVYHGVTMSVLCPVLIGIFLQL
;
A
#
# COMPACT_ATOMS: atom_id res chain seq x y z
N MET A 1 -4.56 -59.25 -38.94
CA MET A 1 -5.39 -59.64 -37.80
C MET A 1 -5.08 -58.66 -36.67
N GLY A 2 -5.96 -57.86 -36.09
CA GLY A 2 -7.40 -57.68 -36.23
C GLY A 2 -7.82 -56.22 -35.92
N LYS A 3 -9.09 -55.93 -36.22
CA LYS A 3 -9.77 -54.63 -36.36
C LYS A 3 -10.19 -53.97 -35.03
N ILE A 4 -10.16 -52.63 -35.03
CA ILE A 4 -11.22 -51.64 -34.73
C ILE A 4 -12.23 -51.96 -33.59
N GLY A 5 -12.38 -51.00 -32.67
CA GLY A 5 -13.57 -50.84 -31.83
C GLY A 5 -13.76 -49.38 -31.39
N VAL A 6 -14.46 -48.60 -32.22
CA VAL A 6 -15.04 -47.30 -31.86
C VAL A 6 -16.35 -47.60 -31.11
N GLY A 7 -16.53 -47.02 -29.94
CA GLY A 7 -17.78 -47.04 -29.18
C GLY A 7 -18.01 -45.64 -28.62
N GLU A 8 -19.01 -44.97 -29.16
CA GLU A 8 -19.39 -43.59 -28.86
C GLU A 8 -20.81 -43.59 -28.25
N TRP A 9 -21.06 -42.64 -27.34
CA TRP A 9 -22.34 -42.15 -26.79
C TRP A 9 -23.01 -42.83 -25.58
N GLY A 10 -23.13 -42.05 -24.48
CA GLY A 10 -24.45 -41.62 -24.00
C GLY A 10 -24.82 -41.88 -22.52
N GLY A 11 -24.92 -40.80 -21.73
CA GLY A 11 -25.70 -40.70 -20.48
C GLY A 11 -24.94 -41.06 -19.19
N GLU A 12 -25.00 -40.35 -18.06
CA GLU A 12 -25.84 -39.24 -17.61
C GLU A 12 -25.05 -38.42 -16.59
N SER A 13 -25.15 -37.10 -16.71
CA SER A 13 -24.76 -36.10 -15.74
C SER A 13 -25.76 -36.05 -14.58
N HIS A 14 -25.34 -36.35 -13.35
CA HIS A 14 -26.00 -35.85 -12.13
C HIS A 14 -25.03 -35.81 -10.93
N GLY A 15 -24.92 -34.64 -10.28
CA GLY A 15 -24.55 -34.55 -8.86
C GLY A 15 -23.10 -34.25 -8.49
N ARG A 16 -22.65 -33.00 -8.70
CA ARG A 16 -22.00 -32.17 -7.66
C ARG A 16 -21.65 -30.78 -8.21
N GLY A 17 -22.68 -29.96 -8.39
CA GLY A 17 -22.53 -28.51 -8.26
C GLY A 17 -22.16 -28.21 -6.82
N ARG A 18 -20.87 -28.32 -6.47
CA ARG A 18 -20.37 -27.77 -5.20
C ARG A 18 -20.65 -26.28 -5.22
N ASP A 19 -21.32 -25.84 -4.19
CA ASP A 19 -21.88 -24.51 -3.97
C ASP A 19 -20.80 -23.40 -4.05
N CYS A 20 -20.51 -22.92 -5.27
CA CYS A 20 -19.59 -21.79 -5.48
C CYS A 20 -20.15 -20.48 -4.89
N ARG A 21 -21.48 -20.37 -4.72
CA ARG A 21 -22.12 -19.20 -4.11
C ARG A 21 -21.90 -19.17 -2.60
N GLY A 22 -22.02 -20.32 -1.92
CA GLY A 22 -21.71 -20.45 -0.50
C GLY A 22 -20.24 -20.19 -0.16
N TYR A 23 -19.31 -20.57 -1.04
CA TYR A 23 -17.88 -20.25 -0.87
C TYR A 23 -17.59 -18.75 -1.05
N SER A 24 -18.15 -18.10 -2.07
CA SER A 24 -17.98 -16.65 -2.30
C SER A 24 -18.56 -15.81 -1.15
N LEU A 25 -19.77 -16.14 -0.64
CA LEU A 25 -20.38 -15.48 0.51
C LEU A 25 -19.61 -15.71 1.83
N ARG A 26 -19.10 -16.93 2.08
CA ARG A 26 -18.29 -17.23 3.28
C ARG A 26 -16.87 -16.68 3.22
N PHE A 27 -16.32 -16.49 2.02
CA PHE A 27 -15.03 -15.85 1.79
C PHE A 27 -15.13 -14.34 1.99
N GLY A 28 -16.11 -13.69 1.33
CA GLY A 28 -16.40 -12.26 1.51
C GLY A 28 -16.74 -11.92 2.97
N GLY A 29 -17.51 -12.75 3.67
CA GLY A 29 -17.85 -12.53 5.08
C GLY A 29 -16.64 -12.60 6.03
N ARG A 30 -15.67 -13.49 5.77
CA ARG A 30 -14.43 -13.56 6.57
C ARG A 30 -13.51 -12.37 6.31
N VAL A 31 -13.32 -12.00 5.05
CA VAL A 31 -12.54 -10.81 4.68
C VAL A 31 -13.16 -9.55 5.28
N MET A 32 -14.48 -9.41 5.22
CA MET A 32 -15.20 -8.29 5.83
C MET A 32 -15.01 -8.23 7.34
N LEU A 33 -15.08 -9.37 8.04
CA LEU A 33 -14.82 -9.43 9.47
C LEU A 33 -13.37 -9.03 9.79
N THR A 34 -12.38 -9.57 9.06
CA THR A 34 -10.97 -9.24 9.25
C THR A 34 -10.72 -7.75 9.04
N VAL A 35 -11.22 -7.18 7.95
CA VAL A 35 -11.09 -5.74 7.65
C VAL A 35 -11.77 -4.90 8.73
N ALA A 36 -12.99 -5.27 9.16
CA ALA A 36 -13.70 -4.54 10.22
C ALA A 36 -12.95 -4.59 11.55
N VAL A 37 -12.35 -5.75 11.90
CA VAL A 37 -11.50 -5.89 13.09
C VAL A 37 -10.27 -4.99 12.98
N LEU A 38 -9.60 -4.94 11.84
CA LEU A 38 -8.42 -4.10 11.62
C LEU A 38 -8.74 -2.61 11.73
N ILE A 39 -9.86 -2.17 11.13
CA ILE A 39 -10.36 -0.79 11.26
C ILE A 39 -10.73 -0.49 12.71
N GLY A 40 -11.40 -1.41 13.39
CA GLY A 40 -11.74 -1.29 14.81
C GLY A 40 -10.50 -1.14 15.70
N LEU A 41 -9.48 -1.97 15.48
CA LEU A 41 -8.20 -1.89 16.20
C LEU A 41 -7.48 -0.56 15.95
N MET A 42 -7.48 -0.08 14.71
CA MET A 42 -6.91 1.22 14.38
C MET A 42 -7.67 2.36 15.07
N ALA A 43 -9.02 2.31 15.09
CA ALA A 43 -9.86 3.29 15.75
C ALA A 43 -9.63 3.31 17.27
N VAL A 44 -9.56 2.14 17.91
CA VAL A 44 -9.20 1.99 19.32
C VAL A 44 -7.82 2.57 19.58
N GLY A 45 -6.84 2.23 18.75
CA GLY A 45 -5.49 2.79 18.82
C GLY A 45 -5.51 4.32 18.76
N MET A 46 -6.22 4.90 17.79
CA MET A 46 -6.35 6.35 17.63
C MET A 46 -7.00 7.00 18.85
N LEU A 47 -8.07 6.42 19.39
CA LEU A 47 -8.75 6.94 20.57
C LEU A 47 -7.82 6.93 21.79
N VAL A 48 -7.16 5.80 22.07
CA VAL A 48 -6.23 5.66 23.19
C VAL A 48 -5.03 6.59 23.00
N GLY A 49 -4.48 6.67 21.79
CA GLY A 49 -3.40 7.56 21.42
C GLY A 49 -3.76 9.03 21.61
N TYR A 50 -5.02 9.41 21.31
CA TYR A 50 -5.52 10.76 21.49
C TYR A 50 -5.57 11.18 22.95
N TYR A 51 -6.05 10.32 23.86
CA TYR A 51 -6.15 10.66 25.29
C TYR A 51 -4.85 10.53 26.07
N THR A 52 -3.86 9.79 25.56
CA THR A 52 -2.59 9.57 26.26
C THR A 52 -1.65 10.79 26.14
N PRO A 53 -1.25 11.45 27.24
CA PRO A 53 -0.25 12.52 27.19
C PRO A 53 1.12 11.94 26.82
N LYS A 54 1.67 12.33 25.66
CA LYS A 54 2.93 11.74 25.19
C LYS A 54 4.13 12.61 25.55
N GLY A 55 4.98 12.11 26.44
CA GLY A 55 6.38 12.55 26.53
C GLY A 55 7.18 12.10 25.30
N ALA A 56 8.32 12.76 25.04
CA ALA A 56 9.19 12.44 23.89
C ALA A 56 9.64 10.96 23.86
N GLY A 57 9.83 10.34 25.03
CA GLY A 57 10.19 8.92 25.16
C GLY A 57 9.11 7.96 24.66
N LEU A 58 7.83 8.19 25.01
CA LEU A 58 6.73 7.34 24.59
C LEU A 58 6.51 7.41 23.07
N ARG A 59 6.65 8.60 22.47
CA ARG A 59 6.58 8.75 21.00
C ARG A 59 7.66 7.94 20.30
N ARG A 60 8.90 8.01 20.80
CA ARG A 60 10.01 7.23 20.26
C ARG A 60 9.78 5.73 20.42
N ALA A 61 9.31 5.27 21.58
CA ALA A 61 9.02 3.86 21.83
C ALA A 61 7.95 3.32 20.87
N VAL A 62 6.85 4.05 20.67
CA VAL A 62 5.80 3.67 19.71
C VAL A 62 6.35 3.58 18.29
N GLY A 63 7.14 4.57 17.87
CA GLY A 63 7.79 4.53 16.55
C GLY A 63 8.67 3.29 16.37
N VAL A 64 9.47 2.95 17.38
CA VAL A 64 10.29 1.72 17.35
C VAL A 64 9.43 0.47 17.29
N VAL A 65 8.35 0.39 18.07
CA VAL A 65 7.42 -0.76 18.05
C VAL A 65 6.79 -0.91 16.66
N VAL A 66 6.29 0.17 16.05
CA VAL A 66 5.74 0.15 14.69
C VAL A 66 6.79 -0.35 13.70
N SER A 67 8.01 0.18 13.73
CA SER A 67 9.09 -0.25 12.84
C SER A 67 9.45 -1.73 13.02
N VAL A 68 9.53 -2.22 14.26
CA VAL A 68 9.84 -3.63 14.56
C VAL A 68 8.73 -4.54 14.03
N LEU A 69 7.46 -4.20 14.27
CA LEU A 69 6.32 -4.97 13.76
C LEU A 69 6.32 -5.04 12.23
N VAL A 70 6.57 -3.91 11.56
CA VAL A 70 6.71 -3.87 10.10
C VAL A 70 7.86 -4.76 9.63
N TYR A 71 9.04 -4.69 10.24
CA TYR A 71 10.17 -5.52 9.85
C TYR A 71 9.88 -7.01 10.01
N LEU A 72 9.26 -7.42 11.12
CA LEU A 72 8.86 -8.81 11.33
C LEU A 72 7.86 -9.27 10.25
N LEU A 73 6.86 -8.45 9.92
CA LEU A 73 5.87 -8.77 8.91
C LEU A 73 6.44 -8.83 7.50
N LEU A 74 7.29 -7.87 7.11
CA LEU A 74 7.96 -7.90 5.80
C LEU A 74 8.89 -9.08 5.68
N PHE A 75 9.57 -9.45 6.76
CA PHE A 75 10.38 -10.66 6.80
C PHE A 75 9.50 -11.90 6.57
N THR A 76 8.38 -12.03 7.29
CA THR A 76 7.44 -13.15 7.09
C THR A 76 6.90 -13.20 5.67
N LEU A 77 6.46 -12.07 5.10
CA LEU A 77 6.00 -11.97 3.72
C LEU A 77 7.10 -12.39 2.72
N GLY A 78 8.35 -12.01 2.99
CA GLY A 78 9.51 -12.43 2.20
C GLY A 78 9.74 -13.93 2.28
N VAL A 79 9.68 -14.53 3.47
CA VAL A 79 9.81 -15.98 3.63
C VAL A 79 8.72 -16.72 2.86
N GLU A 80 7.47 -16.26 2.93
CA GLU A 80 6.36 -16.84 2.18
C GLU A 80 6.60 -16.79 0.67
N LEU A 81 7.09 -15.67 0.13
CA LEU A 81 7.47 -15.61 -1.28
C LEU A 81 8.64 -16.56 -1.60
N GLY A 82 9.66 -16.61 -0.73
CA GLY A 82 10.88 -17.38 -0.93
C GLY A 82 10.70 -18.90 -0.90
N VAL A 83 9.66 -19.40 -0.23
CA VAL A 83 9.35 -20.84 -0.24
C VAL A 83 8.78 -21.29 -1.59
N ASN A 84 8.29 -20.37 -2.41
CA ASN A 84 7.59 -20.68 -3.66
C ASN A 84 8.48 -20.44 -4.88
N GLU A 85 9.00 -21.53 -5.46
CA GLU A 85 9.90 -21.48 -6.63
C GLU A 85 9.27 -20.78 -7.84
N GLU A 86 7.96 -20.93 -8.05
CA GLU A 86 7.22 -20.27 -9.13
C GLU A 86 7.21 -18.75 -8.97
N LEU A 87 6.98 -18.24 -7.75
CA LEU A 87 7.02 -16.80 -7.49
C LEU A 87 8.44 -16.24 -7.61
N ILE A 88 9.45 -17.02 -7.24
CA ILE A 88 10.86 -16.64 -7.41
C ILE A 88 11.23 -16.52 -8.88
N ALA A 89 10.80 -17.48 -9.71
CA ALA A 89 11.03 -17.46 -11.15
C ALA A 89 10.37 -16.23 -11.80
N GLU A 90 9.24 -15.77 -11.26
CA GLU A 90 8.52 -14.59 -11.73
C GLU A 90 8.96 -13.26 -11.07
N LEU A 91 9.95 -13.24 -10.17
CA LEU A 91 10.33 -12.00 -9.46
C LEU A 91 10.64 -10.82 -10.39
N GLY A 92 11.29 -11.09 -11.53
CA GLY A 92 11.57 -10.07 -12.54
C GLY A 92 10.29 -9.48 -13.16
N THR A 93 9.29 -10.31 -13.46
CA THR A 93 8.02 -9.86 -14.02
C THR A 93 7.20 -9.12 -12.96
N LEU A 94 7.21 -9.58 -11.71
CA LEU A 94 6.58 -8.90 -10.57
C LEU A 94 7.15 -7.50 -10.35
N GLY A 95 8.48 -7.35 -10.43
CA GLY A 95 9.15 -6.05 -10.32
C GLY A 95 8.72 -5.08 -11.42
N MET A 96 8.69 -5.54 -12.68
CA MET A 96 8.24 -4.71 -13.81
C MET A 96 6.76 -4.33 -13.72
N ARG A 97 5.89 -5.27 -13.34
CA ARG A 97 4.46 -4.99 -13.09
C ARG A 97 4.30 -3.95 -11.99
N SER A 98 5.07 -4.07 -10.92
CA SER A 98 5.04 -3.14 -9.79
C SER A 98 5.45 -1.72 -10.19
N LEU A 99 6.49 -1.57 -11.00
CA LEU A 99 6.90 -0.28 -11.53
C LEU A 99 5.81 0.34 -12.42
N PHE A 100 5.20 -0.47 -13.29
CA PHE A 100 4.13 -0.01 -14.17
C PHE A 100 2.91 0.46 -13.37
N ILE A 101 2.52 -0.29 -12.34
CA ILE A 101 1.46 0.11 -11.40
C ILE A 101 1.82 1.42 -10.71
N ALA A 102 3.06 1.55 -10.21
CA ALA A 102 3.52 2.76 -9.55
C ALA A 102 3.39 3.99 -10.46
N VAL A 103 3.84 3.88 -11.71
CA VAL A 103 3.81 4.97 -12.70
C VAL A 103 2.37 5.36 -13.05
N LEU A 104 1.49 4.39 -13.31
CA LEU A 104 0.11 4.69 -13.69
C LEU A 104 -0.73 5.26 -12.53
N CYS A 105 -0.64 4.65 -11.34
CA CYS A 105 -1.35 5.12 -10.15
C CYS A 105 -0.85 6.51 -9.71
N MET A 106 0.47 6.73 -9.71
CA MET A 106 1.04 8.05 -9.44
C MET A 106 0.65 9.05 -10.53
N GLY A 107 0.79 8.68 -11.79
CA GLY A 107 0.48 9.54 -12.94
C GLY A 107 -0.97 10.00 -12.91
N GLY A 108 -1.91 9.09 -12.64
CA GLY A 108 -3.31 9.43 -12.44
C GLY A 108 -3.53 10.40 -11.28
N SER A 109 -2.83 10.21 -10.15
CA SER A 109 -2.84 11.15 -9.02
C SER A 109 -2.33 12.54 -9.41
N VAL A 110 -1.22 12.60 -10.15
CA VAL A 110 -0.59 13.84 -10.64
C VAL A 110 -1.51 14.59 -11.61
N VAL A 111 -2.11 13.90 -12.56
CA VAL A 111 -3.04 14.49 -13.53
C VAL A 111 -4.29 15.02 -12.82
N MET A 112 -4.84 14.26 -11.87
CA MET A 112 -6.01 14.71 -11.11
C MET A 112 -5.69 15.91 -10.22
N ALA A 113 -4.51 15.93 -9.60
CA ALA A 113 -4.03 17.07 -8.81
C ALA A 113 -3.85 18.34 -9.65
N TRP A 114 -3.34 18.19 -10.88
CA TRP A 114 -3.24 19.28 -11.83
C TRP A 114 -4.60 19.83 -12.26
N ALA A 115 -5.55 18.95 -12.59
CA ALA A 115 -6.91 19.34 -12.93
C ALA A 115 -7.58 20.08 -11.74
N PHE A 116 -7.38 19.56 -10.53
CA PHE A 116 -7.86 20.18 -9.30
C PHE A 116 -7.20 21.54 -9.03
N GLY A 117 -5.89 21.66 -9.22
CA GLY A 117 -5.14 22.91 -9.07
C GLY A 117 -5.58 24.01 -10.04
N ARG A 118 -5.96 23.63 -11.27
CA ARG A 118 -6.55 24.56 -12.25
C ARG A 118 -7.90 25.10 -11.80
N LEU A 119 -8.76 24.27 -11.22
CA LEU A 119 -10.04 24.71 -10.66
C LEU A 119 -9.86 25.70 -9.49
N LEU A 120 -8.76 25.57 -8.75
CA LEU A 120 -8.43 26.43 -7.61
C LEU A 120 -7.60 27.67 -7.97
N HIS A 121 -7.21 27.85 -9.24
CA HIS A 121 -6.31 28.91 -9.69
C HIS A 121 -4.98 28.97 -8.91
N CYS A 122 -4.41 27.81 -8.55
CA CYS A 122 -3.09 27.75 -7.95
C CYS A 122 -2.03 28.23 -8.95
N GLY A 123 -1.19 29.20 -8.54
CA GLY A 123 -0.17 29.82 -9.39
C GLY A 123 0.99 28.90 -9.75
N ALA A 124 1.75 29.30 -10.78
CA ALA A 124 2.99 28.64 -11.17
C ALA A 124 4.05 28.75 -10.07
N VAL A 125 4.83 27.69 -9.87
CA VAL A 125 5.85 27.63 -8.82
C VAL A 125 7.25 27.80 -9.41
N GLU A 126 8.04 28.67 -8.81
CA GLU A 126 9.46 28.79 -9.08
C GLU A 126 10.23 27.71 -8.29
N SER A 127 10.51 26.59 -8.94
CA SER A 127 11.13 25.43 -8.30
C SER A 127 12.64 25.65 -8.07
N GLN A 128 13.05 25.77 -6.80
CA GLN A 128 14.46 25.87 -6.42
C GLN A 128 15.17 24.51 -6.48
N THR A 129 16.25 24.44 -7.29
CA THR A 129 17.04 23.22 -7.58
C THR A 129 18.34 23.17 -6.76
N GLU A 130 18.28 23.09 -5.43
CA GLU A 130 19.42 22.61 -4.62
C GLU A 130 19.55 21.06 -4.59
N ARG A 131 20.50 20.47 -3.86
CA ARG A 131 20.54 19.01 -3.63
C ARG A 131 20.07 18.71 -2.20
N ALA A 132 18.81 18.29 -2.03
CA ALA A 132 18.42 17.66 -0.77
C ALA A 132 19.20 16.34 -0.66
N SER A 133 19.48 15.84 0.55
CA SER A 133 20.25 14.60 0.74
C SER A 133 19.45 13.38 0.27
N LEU A 134 19.35 13.20 -1.05
CA LEU A 134 18.68 12.09 -1.74
C LEU A 134 19.12 10.75 -1.15
N GLY A 135 20.41 10.60 -0.87
CA GLY A 135 20.97 9.38 -0.29
C GLY A 135 20.35 8.99 1.05
N LYS A 136 20.11 9.95 1.96
CA LYS A 136 19.51 9.64 3.28
C LYS A 136 18.02 9.26 3.16
N ALA A 137 17.30 9.89 2.24
CA ALA A 137 15.89 9.57 2.01
C ALA A 137 15.73 8.17 1.38
N LEU A 138 16.53 7.86 0.35
CA LEU A 138 16.52 6.56 -0.30
C LEU A 138 16.98 5.42 0.62
N LEU A 139 17.91 5.69 1.54
CA LEU A 139 18.41 4.68 2.49
C LEU A 139 17.29 4.14 3.40
N GLY A 140 16.30 4.97 3.75
CA GLY A 140 15.14 4.55 4.54
C GLY A 140 14.26 3.53 3.81
N SER A 141 13.94 3.77 2.54
CA SER A 141 13.14 2.85 1.72
C SER A 141 13.88 1.54 1.45
N VAL A 142 15.21 1.60 1.30
CA VAL A 142 16.06 0.43 1.04
C VAL A 142 16.13 -0.52 2.25
N SER A 143 16.01 -0.05 3.50
CA SER A 143 16.05 -0.96 4.65
C SER A 143 14.88 -1.96 4.65
N TYR A 144 13.69 -1.53 4.26
CA TYR A 144 12.51 -2.40 4.15
C TYR A 144 12.66 -3.43 3.03
N LEU A 145 13.22 -3.04 1.88
CA LEU A 145 13.59 -3.98 0.82
C LEU A 145 14.60 -5.01 1.30
N GLY A 146 15.61 -4.59 2.08
CA GLY A 146 16.64 -5.47 2.61
C GLY A 146 16.08 -6.54 3.54
N VAL A 147 15.17 -6.18 4.45
CA VAL A 147 14.51 -7.14 5.36
C VAL A 147 13.61 -8.10 4.60
N PHE A 148 12.84 -7.61 3.62
CA PHE A 148 12.03 -8.45 2.74
C PHE A 148 12.90 -9.44 1.95
N ALA A 149 13.99 -8.96 1.32
CA ALA A 149 14.92 -9.79 0.57
C ALA A 149 15.61 -10.84 1.46
N LEU A 150 15.95 -10.49 2.69
CA LEU A 150 16.46 -11.44 3.68
C LEU A 150 15.41 -12.53 3.97
N GLY A 151 14.14 -12.15 4.11
CA GLY A 151 13.03 -13.09 4.23
C GLY A 151 12.96 -14.04 3.03
N VAL A 152 13.04 -13.52 1.80
CA VAL A 152 13.06 -14.34 0.57
C VAL A 152 14.22 -15.33 0.58
N VAL A 153 15.44 -14.90 0.91
CA VAL A 153 16.61 -15.78 1.00
C VAL A 153 16.39 -16.88 2.04
N VAL A 154 15.88 -16.54 3.23
CA VAL A 154 15.55 -17.53 4.26
C VAL A 154 14.47 -18.49 3.76
N GLY A 155 13.44 -18.00 3.08
CA GLY A 155 12.40 -18.83 2.46
C GLY A 155 12.94 -19.83 1.46
N VAL A 156 13.86 -19.41 0.58
CA VAL A 156 14.54 -20.31 -0.38
C VAL A 156 15.32 -21.40 0.34
N LEU A 157 16.07 -21.03 1.39
CA LEU A 157 16.85 -21.98 2.18
C LEU A 157 15.95 -22.98 2.95
N LEU A 158 14.74 -22.56 3.32
CA LEU A 158 13.74 -23.39 4.01
C LEU A 158 12.88 -24.23 3.06
N GLY A 159 12.72 -23.82 1.80
CA GLY A 159 11.85 -24.43 0.78
C GLY A 159 12.11 -25.91 0.47
N GLY A 160 13.24 -26.47 0.94
CA GLY A 160 13.52 -27.91 0.93
C GLY A 160 12.92 -28.71 2.09
N ARG A 161 12.18 -28.09 3.03
CA ARG A 161 11.61 -28.74 4.23
C ARG A 161 10.15 -28.33 4.48
N PRO A 162 9.17 -29.00 3.86
CA PRO A 162 7.76 -28.73 4.12
C PRO A 162 7.41 -29.05 5.59
N GLY A 163 6.78 -28.10 6.30
CA GLY A 163 6.18 -28.33 7.64
C GLY A 163 6.60 -27.38 8.78
N LEU A 164 7.62 -26.52 8.61
CA LEU A 164 8.08 -25.61 9.67
C LEU A 164 7.23 -24.33 9.81
N MET A 165 6.56 -23.89 8.73
CA MET A 165 5.78 -22.64 8.71
C MET A 165 4.26 -22.81 8.79
N GLU A 166 3.72 -24.03 8.73
CA GLU A 166 2.26 -24.26 8.86
C GLU A 166 1.70 -23.92 10.25
N ARG A 167 2.55 -23.59 11.23
CA ARG A 167 2.18 -23.76 12.65
C ARG A 167 1.88 -22.52 13.46
N PHE A 168 2.02 -21.31 12.93
CA PHE A 168 1.63 -20.14 13.71
C PHE A 168 1.04 -19.01 12.88
N ASP A 169 -0.15 -18.56 13.30
CA ASP A 169 -0.87 -17.36 12.85
C ASP A 169 -0.17 -16.05 13.28
N MET A 170 1.18 -16.06 13.37
CA MET A 170 1.98 -14.94 13.89
C MET A 170 1.76 -13.68 13.06
N ALA A 171 1.64 -13.82 11.74
CA ALA A 171 1.49 -12.67 10.86
C ALA A 171 0.16 -11.93 11.08
N SER A 172 -0.94 -12.66 11.32
CA SER A 172 -2.22 -12.03 11.72
C SER A 172 -2.10 -11.29 13.05
N PHE A 173 -1.46 -11.89 14.08
CA PHE A 173 -1.25 -11.22 15.36
C PHE A 173 -0.35 -9.98 15.24
N LEU A 174 0.72 -10.08 14.46
CA LEU A 174 1.62 -8.97 14.17
C LEU A 174 0.90 -7.85 13.40
N LEU A 175 0.01 -8.19 12.46
CA LEU A 175 -0.82 -7.23 11.74
C LEU A 175 -1.82 -6.54 12.67
N TYR A 176 -2.49 -7.28 13.57
CA TYR A 176 -3.37 -6.69 14.59
C TYR A 176 -2.62 -5.73 15.51
N GLY A 177 -1.44 -6.14 15.98
CA GLY A 177 -0.54 -5.29 16.77
C GLY A 177 -0.11 -4.04 15.99
N LEU A 178 0.21 -4.19 14.70
CA LEU A 178 0.60 -3.09 13.83
C LEU A 178 -0.53 -2.08 13.67
N MET A 179 -1.76 -2.53 13.39
CA MET A 179 -2.91 -1.64 13.23
C MET A 179 -3.23 -0.87 14.51
N LEU A 180 -3.12 -1.51 15.68
CA LEU A 180 -3.28 -0.84 16.97
C LEU A 180 -2.17 0.19 17.21
N ALA A 181 -0.91 -0.18 16.96
CA ALA A 181 0.25 0.69 17.17
C ALA A 181 0.27 1.90 16.20
N VAL A 182 -0.10 1.69 14.94
CA VAL A 182 -0.29 2.75 13.93
C VAL A 182 -1.42 3.68 14.35
N GLY A 183 -2.58 3.14 14.73
CA GLY A 183 -3.68 3.93 15.27
C GLY A 183 -3.23 4.78 16.46
N PHE A 184 -2.53 4.18 17.42
CA PHE A 184 -1.98 4.89 18.57
C PHE A 184 -0.99 5.99 18.18
N SER A 185 -0.13 5.74 17.19
CA SER A 185 0.80 6.72 16.65
C SER A 185 0.07 7.93 16.09
N VAL A 186 -0.86 7.71 15.16
CA VAL A 186 -1.65 8.75 14.46
C VAL A 186 -2.51 9.55 15.44
N GLY A 187 -3.29 8.87 16.29
CA GLY A 187 -4.20 9.56 17.22
C GLY A 187 -3.47 10.44 18.24
N GLY A 188 -2.23 10.09 18.58
CA GLY A 188 -1.42 10.89 19.50
C GLY A 188 -0.58 11.98 18.86
N ASP A 189 -0.59 12.15 17.53
CA ASP A 189 0.07 13.27 16.87
C ASP A 189 -0.84 14.50 16.82
N ARG A 190 -1.10 15.05 18.02
CA ARG A 190 -1.97 16.23 18.18
C ARG A 190 -1.44 17.47 17.46
N ALA A 191 -0.13 17.56 17.23
CA ALA A 191 0.47 18.68 16.52
C ALA A 191 0.01 18.69 15.06
N SER A 192 0.20 17.56 14.36
CA SER A 192 -0.27 17.39 12.99
C SER A 192 -1.78 17.57 12.88
N LEU A 193 -2.57 17.03 13.82
CA LEU A 193 -4.02 17.23 13.88
C LEU A 193 -4.43 18.69 14.12
N ALA A 194 -3.66 19.45 14.90
CA ALA A 194 -3.94 20.86 15.16
C ALA A 194 -3.64 21.73 13.94
N THR A 195 -2.60 21.40 13.16
CA THR A 195 -2.24 22.13 11.94
C THR A 195 -3.35 22.09 10.88
N ILE A 196 -4.21 21.05 10.90
CA ILE A 196 -5.38 20.91 10.01
C ILE A 196 -6.37 22.07 10.16
N ARG A 197 -6.48 22.69 11.35
CA ARG A 197 -7.43 23.78 11.61
C ARG A 197 -7.12 25.06 10.82
N HIS A 198 -5.92 25.18 10.27
CA HIS A 198 -5.47 26.36 9.52
C HIS A 198 -5.49 26.14 8.00
N LEU A 199 -5.96 24.98 7.52
CA LEU A 199 -6.08 24.71 6.08
C LEU A 199 -7.28 25.42 5.47
N SER A 200 -7.11 25.85 4.21
CA SER A 200 -8.24 26.31 3.42
C SER A 200 -9.20 25.15 3.14
N PRO A 201 -10.53 25.35 3.29
CA PRO A 201 -11.52 24.27 3.09
C PRO A 201 -11.44 23.59 1.72
N LYS A 202 -11.00 24.33 0.69
CA LYS A 202 -10.84 23.81 -0.67
C LYS A 202 -9.74 22.74 -0.73
N LEU A 203 -8.64 22.90 0.00
CA LEU A 203 -7.54 21.95 0.01
C LEU A 203 -7.83 20.69 0.83
N LEU A 204 -8.91 20.67 1.61
CA LEU A 204 -9.40 19.45 2.27
C LEU A 204 -9.85 18.38 1.27
N LEU A 205 -10.16 18.76 0.03
CA LEU A 205 -10.56 17.82 -1.02
C LEU A 205 -9.37 17.21 -1.77
N LEU A 206 -8.13 17.65 -1.49
CA LEU A 206 -6.95 17.16 -2.19
C LEU A 206 -6.73 15.63 -2.06
N PRO A 207 -6.93 15.00 -0.88
CA PRO A 207 -6.88 13.54 -0.76
C PRO A 207 -7.86 12.82 -1.70
N LEU A 208 -9.06 13.37 -1.92
CA LEU A 208 -10.03 12.81 -2.86
C LEU A 208 -9.51 12.87 -4.30
N ALA A 209 -8.85 13.97 -4.69
CA ALA A 209 -8.20 14.06 -6.00
C ALA A 209 -7.12 12.96 -6.16
N THR A 210 -6.30 12.72 -5.13
CA THR A 210 -5.32 11.62 -5.13
C THR A 210 -5.97 10.26 -5.26
N MET A 211 -7.06 10.02 -4.52
CA MET A 211 -7.80 8.75 -4.56
C MET A 211 -8.40 8.50 -5.94
N VAL A 212 -9.15 9.46 -6.49
CA VAL A 212 -9.78 9.34 -7.80
C VAL A 212 -8.72 9.19 -8.89
N GLY A 213 -7.65 9.98 -8.83
CA GLY A 213 -6.54 9.86 -9.78
C GLY A 213 -5.86 8.49 -9.71
N THR A 214 -5.58 7.98 -8.51
CA THR A 214 -5.02 6.63 -8.31
C THR A 214 -5.96 5.56 -8.86
N LEU A 215 -7.27 5.68 -8.61
CA LEU A 215 -8.29 4.76 -9.13
C LEU A 215 -8.32 4.75 -10.66
N VAL A 216 -8.25 5.91 -11.31
CA VAL A 216 -8.17 5.99 -12.78
C VAL A 216 -6.91 5.29 -13.28
N GLY A 217 -5.76 5.53 -12.62
CA GLY A 217 -4.50 4.85 -12.94
C GLY A 217 -4.58 3.33 -12.79
N SER A 218 -5.17 2.83 -11.70
CA SER A 218 -5.33 1.39 -11.46
C SER A 218 -6.33 0.73 -12.41
N MET A 219 -7.34 1.44 -12.92
CA MET A 219 -8.19 0.90 -13.99
C MET A 219 -7.41 0.66 -15.28
N VAL A 220 -6.46 1.54 -15.62
CA VAL A 220 -5.59 1.34 -16.79
C VAL A 220 -4.68 0.13 -16.58
N VAL A 221 -4.15 -0.07 -15.37
CA VAL A 221 -3.42 -1.29 -14.99
C VAL A 221 -4.28 -2.52 -15.23
N TYR A 222 -5.51 -2.55 -14.72
CA TYR A 222 -6.42 -3.70 -14.86
C TYR A 222 -6.68 -4.07 -16.34
N VAL A 223 -6.84 -3.07 -17.21
CA VAL A 223 -7.01 -3.31 -18.65
C VAL A 223 -5.74 -3.91 -19.27
N SER A 224 -4.57 -3.53 -18.77
CA SER A 224 -3.25 -3.95 -19.26
C SER A 224 -2.84 -5.34 -18.76
N PHE A 225 -3.22 -5.67 -17.52
CA PHE A 225 -2.90 -6.92 -16.83
C PHE A 225 -4.18 -7.61 -16.37
N ARG A 226 -4.69 -8.51 -17.22
CA ARG A 226 -5.95 -9.22 -16.99
C ARG A 226 -5.85 -10.34 -15.93
N ASP A 227 -4.64 -10.61 -15.45
CA ASP A 227 -4.36 -11.54 -14.35
C ASP A 227 -4.67 -10.94 -12.97
N PHE A 228 -4.86 -9.62 -12.86
CA PHE A 228 -5.37 -8.97 -11.66
C PHE A 228 -6.87 -8.67 -11.79
N THR A 229 -7.58 -8.79 -10.68
CA THR A 229 -8.94 -8.28 -10.54
C THR A 229 -8.93 -6.76 -10.34
N VAL A 230 -10.09 -6.13 -10.56
CA VAL A 230 -10.27 -4.70 -10.28
C VAL A 230 -9.99 -4.39 -8.81
N GLY A 231 -10.46 -5.26 -7.91
CA GLY A 231 -10.21 -5.16 -6.47
C GLY A 231 -8.73 -5.19 -6.10
N GLU A 232 -7.98 -6.14 -6.67
CA GLU A 232 -6.53 -6.27 -6.44
C GLU A 232 -5.75 -5.05 -6.96
N CYS A 233 -6.03 -4.57 -8.19
CA CYS A 233 -5.36 -3.38 -8.73
C CYS A 233 -5.62 -2.13 -7.86
N ASN A 234 -6.87 -1.95 -7.44
CA ASN A 234 -7.25 -0.82 -6.58
C ASN A 234 -6.64 -0.94 -5.19
N ALA A 235 -6.59 -2.14 -4.60
CA ALA A 235 -5.97 -2.37 -3.31
C ALA A 235 -4.46 -2.05 -3.35
N ILE A 236 -3.75 -2.49 -4.38
CA ILE A 236 -2.32 -2.17 -4.56
C ILE A 236 -2.12 -0.65 -4.69
N GLY A 237 -2.93 0.02 -5.52
CA GLY A 237 -2.87 1.47 -5.70
C GLY A 237 -3.20 2.26 -4.42
N ALA A 238 -4.13 1.74 -3.63
CA ALA A 238 -4.56 2.31 -2.35
C ALA A 238 -3.50 2.24 -1.23
N GLY A 239 -2.32 1.69 -1.52
CA GLY A 239 -1.17 1.83 -0.63
C GLY A 239 -0.67 3.27 -0.51
N TYR A 240 -0.85 4.11 -1.54
CA TYR A 240 -0.47 5.53 -1.57
C TYR A 240 0.96 5.83 -1.07
N GLY A 241 1.93 4.95 -1.30
CA GLY A 241 3.29 5.10 -0.77
C GLY A 241 3.48 4.60 0.66
N TYR A 242 2.41 4.25 1.41
CA TYR A 242 2.49 3.55 2.68
C TYR A 242 2.78 2.05 2.47
N TYR A 243 3.93 1.77 1.86
CA TYR A 243 4.32 0.45 1.38
C TYR A 243 4.38 -0.59 2.51
N SER A 244 4.74 -0.19 3.72
CA SER A 244 4.93 -1.10 4.87
C SER A 244 3.63 -1.65 5.43
N LEU A 245 2.58 -0.82 5.52
CA LEU A 245 1.28 -1.27 6.02
C LEU A 245 0.46 -1.92 4.91
N SER A 246 0.50 -1.35 3.69
CA SER A 246 -0.30 -1.87 2.56
C SER A 246 0.15 -3.26 2.11
N SER A 247 1.45 -3.52 1.99
CA SER A 247 1.97 -4.82 1.55
C SER A 247 1.57 -5.94 2.50
N VAL A 248 1.71 -5.71 3.80
CA VAL A 248 1.39 -6.68 4.84
C VAL A 248 -0.12 -6.89 4.91
N LEU A 249 -0.90 -5.81 4.90
CA LEU A 249 -2.35 -5.91 4.95
C LEU A 249 -2.89 -6.75 3.79
N ILE A 250 -2.41 -6.49 2.56
CA ILE A 250 -2.81 -7.26 1.37
C ILE A 250 -2.31 -8.70 1.47
N GLY A 251 -1.04 -8.90 1.85
CA GLY A 251 -0.42 -10.22 1.96
C GLY A 251 -1.15 -11.16 2.91
N GLU A 252 -1.53 -10.66 4.08
CA GLU A 252 -2.19 -11.46 5.10
C GLU A 252 -3.68 -11.69 4.83
N THR A 253 -4.36 -10.69 4.27
CA THR A 253 -5.81 -10.72 4.09
C THR A 253 -6.21 -11.57 2.89
N VAL A 254 -5.41 -11.57 1.82
CA VAL A 254 -5.74 -12.32 0.60
C VAL A 254 -5.37 -13.79 0.76
N LYS A 255 -6.34 -14.67 0.50
CA LYS A 255 -6.15 -16.12 0.48
C LYS A 255 -6.45 -16.68 -0.93
N PRO A 256 -5.73 -17.71 -1.40
CA PRO A 256 -4.71 -18.50 -0.69
C PRO A 256 -3.41 -17.70 -0.42
N ALA A 257 -2.62 -18.14 0.57
CA ALA A 257 -1.42 -17.42 1.04
C ALA A 257 -0.43 -17.09 -0.10
N LEU A 258 -0.31 -17.98 -1.09
CA LEU A 258 0.50 -17.73 -2.29
C LEU A 258 0.09 -16.45 -3.05
N ARG A 259 -1.22 -16.24 -3.25
CA ARG A 259 -1.74 -15.04 -3.91
C ARG A 259 -1.55 -13.81 -3.03
N GLY A 260 -1.72 -13.96 -1.71
CA GLY A 260 -1.38 -12.94 -0.72
C GLY A 260 0.07 -12.50 -0.82
N ALA A 261 1.03 -13.43 -0.71
CA ALA A 261 2.46 -13.16 -0.82
C ALA A 261 2.83 -12.45 -2.13
N MET A 262 2.27 -12.89 -3.26
CA MET A 262 2.44 -12.23 -4.57
C MET A 262 1.95 -10.78 -4.54
N LEU A 263 0.68 -10.55 -4.17
CA LEU A 263 0.07 -9.22 -4.19
C LEU A 263 0.70 -8.28 -3.15
N GLY A 264 1.03 -8.80 -1.97
CA GLY A 264 1.75 -8.06 -0.94
C GLY A 264 3.13 -7.62 -1.42
N SER A 265 3.85 -8.48 -2.13
CA SER A 265 5.15 -8.14 -2.74
C SER A 265 5.02 -7.09 -3.84
N VAL A 266 4.00 -7.20 -4.71
CA VAL A 266 3.70 -6.19 -5.73
C VAL A 266 3.31 -4.86 -5.09
N ALA A 267 2.53 -4.87 -4.00
CA ALA A 267 2.18 -3.68 -3.23
C ALA A 267 3.41 -3.04 -2.58
N LEU A 268 4.32 -3.83 -2.01
CA LEU A 268 5.58 -3.34 -1.46
C LEU A 268 6.42 -2.63 -2.53
N MET A 269 6.70 -3.33 -3.64
CA MET A 269 7.53 -2.80 -4.72
C MET A 269 6.90 -1.58 -5.37
N SER A 270 5.61 -1.62 -5.70
CA SER A 270 4.94 -0.50 -6.39
C SER A 270 4.89 0.76 -5.53
N ASN A 271 4.63 0.63 -4.23
CA ASN A 271 4.59 1.78 -3.33
C ASN A 271 6.00 2.31 -2.99
N ILE A 272 7.03 1.46 -2.97
CA ILE A 272 8.44 1.92 -2.90
C ILE A 272 8.84 2.64 -4.18
N CYS A 273 8.52 2.09 -5.36
CA CYS A 273 8.74 2.77 -6.64
C CYS A 273 8.02 4.12 -6.66
N ARG A 274 6.77 4.19 -6.15
CA ARG A 274 6.03 5.45 -6.01
C ARG A 274 6.76 6.45 -5.12
N GLU A 275 7.26 6.03 -3.96
CA GLU A 275 8.02 6.93 -3.09
C GLU A 275 9.29 7.46 -3.79
N VAL A 276 10.10 6.57 -4.35
CA VAL A 276 11.33 6.93 -5.06
C VAL A 276 11.05 7.88 -6.23
N LEU A 277 10.07 7.55 -7.07
CA LEU A 277 9.68 8.40 -8.19
C LEU A 277 9.16 9.76 -7.72
N SER A 278 8.39 9.82 -6.63
CA SER A 278 7.88 11.09 -6.09
C SER A 278 9.00 12.01 -5.59
N ILE A 279 10.05 11.44 -4.99
CA ILE A 279 11.25 12.16 -4.55
C ILE A 279 12.04 12.68 -5.75
N LEU A 280 12.33 11.79 -6.72
CA LEU A 280 13.16 12.12 -7.88
C LEU A 280 12.46 13.12 -8.82
N LEU A 281 11.15 12.99 -8.98
CA LEU A 281 10.35 13.77 -9.92
C LEU A 281 9.60 14.93 -9.27
N ALA A 282 9.79 15.22 -7.98
CA ALA A 282 9.08 16.31 -7.28
C ALA A 282 9.18 17.65 -8.03
N GLY A 283 10.39 18.06 -8.40
CA GLY A 283 10.63 19.30 -9.16
C GLY A 283 9.98 19.30 -10.55
N PRO A 284 10.28 18.30 -11.41
CA PRO A 284 9.62 18.15 -12.71
C PRO A 284 8.09 18.14 -12.61
N ILE A 285 7.51 17.38 -11.67
CA ILE A 285 6.07 17.30 -11.44
C ILE A 285 5.51 18.68 -11.05
N ALA A 286 6.16 19.40 -10.14
CA ALA A 286 5.72 20.74 -9.75
C ALA A 286 5.67 21.73 -10.92
N ARG A 287 6.70 21.68 -11.80
CA ARG A 287 6.80 22.58 -12.96
C ARG A 287 5.74 22.29 -14.02
N CYS A 288 5.49 21.02 -14.31
CA CYS A 288 4.56 20.62 -15.37
C CYS A 288 3.09 20.59 -14.90
N PHE A 289 2.87 20.18 -13.66
CA PHE A 289 1.53 19.84 -13.13
C PHE A 289 1.09 20.74 -11.95
N GLY A 290 1.93 21.68 -11.53
CA GLY A 290 1.63 22.65 -10.48
C GLY A 290 1.98 22.17 -9.06
N PRO A 291 1.86 23.08 -8.07
CA PRO A 291 2.35 22.86 -6.69
C PRO A 291 1.66 21.72 -5.93
N LEU A 292 0.42 21.38 -6.29
CA LEU A 292 -0.34 20.34 -5.61
C LEU A 292 0.06 18.93 -6.08
N ALA A 293 0.62 18.81 -7.28
CA ALA A 293 0.92 17.53 -7.88
C ALA A 293 2.02 16.73 -7.15
N PRO A 294 3.12 17.34 -6.64
CA PRO A 294 4.09 16.61 -5.82
C PRO A 294 3.48 16.04 -4.53
N VAL A 295 2.52 16.74 -3.92
CA VAL A 295 1.79 16.26 -2.73
C VAL A 295 1.03 14.97 -3.04
N CYS A 296 0.27 14.97 -4.14
CA CYS A 296 -0.49 13.80 -4.59
C CYS A 296 0.40 12.65 -5.09
N ALA A 297 1.53 12.98 -5.74
CA ALA A 297 2.51 11.99 -6.17
C ALA A 297 3.08 11.21 -4.98
N ALA A 298 3.45 11.93 -3.92
CA ALA A 298 3.95 11.36 -2.67
C ALA A 298 2.90 10.47 -1.97
N GLY A 299 1.64 10.91 -1.88
CA GLY A 299 0.62 10.11 -1.20
C GLY A 299 0.70 10.25 0.33
N ALA A 300 0.69 9.13 1.05
CA ALA A 300 0.82 9.07 2.51
C ALA A 300 2.15 9.64 3.00
N THR A 301 3.22 9.46 2.22
CA THR A 301 4.59 9.87 2.58
C THR A 301 4.83 11.38 2.45
N SER A 302 3.80 12.14 2.02
CA SER A 302 3.87 13.61 1.90
C SER A 302 4.08 14.31 3.24
N MET A 303 3.77 13.65 4.36
CA MET A 303 3.94 14.19 5.71
C MET A 303 5.35 14.00 6.28
N ASP A 304 6.13 13.03 5.79
CA ASP A 304 7.39 12.62 6.39
C ASP A 304 8.55 12.51 5.39
N THR A 305 8.75 11.36 4.73
CA THR A 305 9.95 11.05 3.94
C THR A 305 10.07 11.94 2.70
N THR A 306 8.93 12.30 2.11
CA THR A 306 8.89 13.13 0.90
C THR A 306 8.63 14.62 1.20
N LEU A 307 8.24 14.97 2.44
CA LEU A 307 7.92 16.35 2.82
C LEU A 307 9.00 17.37 2.43
N PRO A 308 10.31 17.14 2.68
CA PRO A 308 11.35 18.10 2.30
C PRO A 308 11.43 18.33 0.79
N PHE A 309 11.13 17.30 -0.01
CA PHE A 309 11.16 17.37 -1.47
C PHE A 309 9.92 18.08 -2.01
N VAL A 310 8.75 17.81 -1.43
CA VAL A 310 7.49 18.49 -1.78
C VAL A 310 7.56 19.98 -1.45
N VAL A 311 7.96 20.35 -0.23
CA VAL A 311 8.11 21.74 0.21
C VAL A 311 9.07 22.50 -0.68
N ARG A 312 10.14 21.84 -1.09
CA ARG A 312 11.12 22.48 -1.96
C ARG A 312 10.66 22.62 -3.40
N ALA A 313 9.91 21.65 -3.91
CA ALA A 313 9.36 21.71 -5.26
C ALA A 313 8.18 22.68 -5.37
N SER A 314 7.39 22.82 -4.31
CA SER A 314 6.06 23.46 -4.33
C SER A 314 6.00 24.77 -3.54
N GLY A 315 6.86 24.97 -2.53
CA GLY A 315 6.82 26.10 -1.60
C GLY A 315 6.59 25.66 -0.14
N LYS A 316 7.04 26.48 0.82
CA LYS A 316 6.89 26.21 2.27
C LYS A 316 5.44 26.24 2.73
N GLU A 317 4.62 27.03 2.06
CA GLU A 317 3.18 27.13 2.26
C GLU A 317 2.44 25.79 2.03
N TYR A 318 3.01 24.88 1.24
CA TYR A 318 2.45 23.54 1.02
C TYR A 318 2.82 22.53 2.11
N ALA A 319 3.68 22.87 3.07
CA ALA A 319 4.06 21.95 4.16
C ALA A 319 2.84 21.47 4.96
N VAL A 320 1.96 22.40 5.34
CA VAL A 320 0.73 22.10 6.09
C VAL A 320 -0.22 21.20 5.28
N VAL A 321 -0.34 21.49 3.98
CA VAL A 321 -1.15 20.70 3.05
C VAL A 321 -0.62 19.28 2.92
N SER A 322 0.70 19.12 2.82
CA SER A 322 1.37 17.83 2.73
C SER A 322 1.23 16.99 3.99
N VAL A 323 1.29 17.62 5.18
CA VAL A 323 1.03 16.94 6.45
C VAL A 323 -0.41 16.45 6.51
N TYR A 324 -1.39 17.34 6.26
CA TYR A 324 -2.81 16.97 6.25
C TYR A 324 -3.12 15.84 5.25
N HIS A 325 -2.60 15.98 4.03
CA HIS A 325 -2.76 14.99 2.97
C HIS A 325 -2.18 13.65 3.42
N GLY A 326 -0.95 13.63 3.94
CA GLY A 326 -0.29 12.41 4.38
C GLY A 326 -1.06 11.71 5.51
N VAL A 327 -1.52 12.45 6.54
CA VAL A 327 -2.34 11.89 7.63
C VAL A 327 -3.60 11.26 7.04
N THR A 328 -4.29 11.98 6.16
CA THR A 328 -5.55 11.54 5.58
C THR A 328 -5.36 10.28 4.74
N MET A 329 -4.36 10.25 3.85
CA MET A 329 -4.04 9.07 3.05
C MET A 329 -3.60 7.88 3.92
N SER A 330 -2.88 8.12 5.02
CA SER A 330 -2.43 7.07 5.95
C SER A 330 -3.60 6.40 6.68
N VAL A 331 -4.60 7.19 7.10
CA VAL A 331 -5.82 6.69 7.74
C VAL A 331 -6.72 5.99 6.72
N LEU A 332 -6.84 6.53 5.50
CA LEU A 332 -7.70 5.96 4.47
C LEU A 332 -7.12 4.69 3.83
N CYS A 333 -5.79 4.55 3.77
CA CYS A 333 -5.10 3.40 3.19
C CYS A 333 -5.67 2.04 3.63
N PRO A 334 -5.67 1.67 4.93
CA PRO A 334 -6.21 0.39 5.37
C PRO A 334 -7.70 0.20 5.09
N VAL A 335 -8.49 1.28 5.18
CA VAL A 335 -9.94 1.25 4.93
C VAL A 335 -10.21 0.95 3.45
N LEU A 336 -9.52 1.66 2.56
CA LEU A 336 -9.71 1.53 1.12
C LEU A 336 -9.20 0.19 0.60
N ILE A 337 -8.05 -0.28 1.07
CA ILE A 337 -7.55 -1.63 0.76
C ILE A 337 -8.61 -2.66 1.14
N GLY A 338 -9.14 -2.59 2.36
CA GLY A 338 -10.16 -3.52 2.83
C GLY A 338 -11.45 -3.50 2.01
N ILE A 339 -11.90 -2.32 1.54
CA ILE A 339 -13.05 -2.20 0.65
C ILE A 339 -12.75 -2.78 -0.73
N PHE A 340 -11.60 -2.47 -1.33
CA PHE A 340 -11.27 -2.91 -2.67
C PHE A 340 -11.05 -4.40 -2.77
N LEU A 341 -10.52 -5.05 -1.73
CA LEU A 341 -10.39 -6.51 -1.68
C LEU A 341 -11.74 -7.27 -1.64
N GLN A 342 -12.88 -6.56 -1.58
CA GLN A 342 -14.23 -7.14 -1.67
C GLN A 342 -14.81 -7.13 -3.08
N LEU A 343 -14.20 -6.39 -4.02
CA LEU A 343 -14.64 -6.27 -5.41
C LEU A 343 -14.11 -7.42 -6.26
#